data_AF-A0AAQ0BP68-F1
#
_entry.id   AF-A0AAQ0BP68-F1
#
_cell.length_a   1.000
_cell.length_b   1.000
_cell.length_c   1.000
_cell.angle_alpha   90.00
_cell.angle_beta   90.00
_cell.angle_gamma   90.00
#
_symmetry.space_group_name_H-M   'P 1'
#
loop_
_entity.id
_entity.type
_entity.pdbx_description
1 polymer ?
#
loop_
_entity_poly.entity_id
_entity_poly.type
_entity_poly.pdbx_seq_one_letter_code
_entity_poly.pdbx_strand_id
1 'polypeptide(L)' 'MAVTWRAAFWCLDIMDSSGGDLIKGVPLITGADLLAQYDYLGLGFSLYVDCDNPANENPTETDLGIYSHLYAVTE' A
#
# COMPACT_ATOMS: atom_id res chain seq x y z
N MET A 1 8.44 -6.05 -3.80
CA MET A 1 7.66 -4.80 -3.56
C MET A 1 8.58 -3.73 -3.01
N ALA A 2 8.30 -2.46 -3.27
CA ALA A 2 9.03 -1.33 -2.72
C ALA A 2 8.05 -0.24 -2.26
N VAL A 3 8.32 0.38 -1.13
CA VAL A 3 7.52 1.48 -0.57
C VAL A 3 8.42 2.69 -0.41
N THR A 4 8.01 3.84 -0.97
CA THR A 4 8.86 5.05 -1.05
C THR A 4 8.05 6.30 -0.73
N TRP A 5 8.60 7.19 0.11
CA TRP A 5 8.01 8.49 0.37
C TRP A 5 8.19 9.41 -0.84
N ARG A 6 7.10 10.02 -1.31
CA ARG A 6 7.09 10.96 -2.44
C ARG A 6 6.58 12.33 -1.99
N ALA A 7 7.38 13.01 -1.17
CA ALA A 7 7.18 14.37 -0.65
C ALA A 7 5.91 14.62 0.21
N ALA A 8 4.80 13.92 -0.06
CA ALA A 8 3.51 14.10 0.60
C ALA A 8 2.79 12.78 0.93
N PHE A 9 3.19 11.67 0.31
CA PHE A 9 2.55 10.37 0.55
C PHE A 9 3.52 9.21 0.28
N TRP A 10 3.21 8.06 0.87
CA TRP A 10 3.90 6.80 0.56
C TRP A 10 3.36 6.18 -0.71
N CYS A 11 4.27 5.67 -1.53
CA CYS A 11 4.00 5.06 -2.82
C CYS A 11 4.44 3.59 -2.81
N LEU A 12 3.55 2.69 -3.20
CA LEU A 12 3.82 1.27 -3.38
C LEU A 12 4.05 0.92 -4.85
N ASP A 13 5.14 0.20 -5.08
CA ASP A 13 5.51 -0.41 -6.35
C ASP A 13 5.59 -1.94 -6.19
N ILE A 14 4.92 -2.67 -7.09
CA ILE A 14 4.88 -4.14 -7.13
C ILE A 14 5.55 -4.62 -8.41
N MET A 15 6.42 -5.61 -8.26
CA MET A 15 7.18 -6.23 -9.34
C MET A 15 6.99 -7.73 -9.28
N ASP A 16 7.11 -8.40 -10.43
CA ASP A 16 7.17 -9.85 -10.49
C ASP A 16 8.52 -10.38 -9.95
N SER A 17 8.66 -11.70 -9.89
CA SER A 17 9.88 -12.35 -9.39
C SER A 17 11.13 -12.12 -10.26
N SER A 18 10.96 -11.67 -11.50
CA SER A 18 12.05 -11.30 -12.41
C SER A 18 12.47 -9.83 -12.29
N GLY A 19 11.74 -9.04 -11.49
CA GLY A 19 11.91 -7.60 -11.37
C GLY A 19 11.15 -6.80 -12.43
N GLY A 20 10.28 -7.44 -13.21
CA GLY A 20 9.37 -6.78 -14.14
C GLY A 20 8.29 -6.01 -13.40
N ASP A 21 7.95 -4.83 -13.88
CA ASP A 21 6.96 -3.97 -13.24
C ASP A 21 5.54 -4.51 -13.45
N LEU A 22 4.82 -4.74 -12.34
CA LEU A 22 3.40 -5.14 -12.37
C LEU A 22 2.49 -3.94 -12.09
N ILE A 23 2.76 -3.23 -11.00
CA ILE A 23 2.00 -2.05 -10.57
C ILE A 23 2.99 -1.01 -10.08
N LYS A 24 2.79 0.26 -10.45
CA LYS A 24 3.61 1.38 -9.98
C LYS A 24 2.75 2.52 -9.48
N GLY A 25 3.26 3.25 -8.51
CA GLY A 25 2.67 4.53 -8.15
C GLY A 25 1.47 4.45 -7.21
N VAL A 26 1.19 3.31 -6.56
CA VAL A 26 -0.03 3.17 -5.75
C VAL A 26 0.09 4.00 -4.48
N PRO A 27 -0.75 5.02 -4.27
CA PRO A 27 -0.73 5.78 -3.03
C PRO A 27 -1.24 4.89 -1.88
N LEU A 28 -0.56 4.92 -0.74
CA LEU A 28 -1.04 4.28 0.49
C LEU A 28 -2.16 5.15 1.09
N ILE A 29 -3.41 4.79 0.78
CA ILE A 29 -4.61 5.45 1.28
C ILE A 29 -5.31 4.55 2.30
N THR A 30 -5.66 5.12 3.46
CA THR A 30 -6.36 4.39 4.53
C THR A 30 -7.78 4.01 4.11
N GLY A 31 -8.23 2.82 4.53
CA GLY A 31 -9.64 2.42 4.39
C GLY A 31 -10.07 1.97 2.98
N ALA A 32 -9.13 1.80 2.05
CA ALA A 32 -9.39 1.25 0.72
C ALA A 32 -8.53 0.01 0.45
N ASP A 33 -9.07 -0.94 -0.31
CA ASP A 33 -8.25 -1.99 -0.92
C ASP A 33 -7.40 -1.37 -2.03
N LEU A 34 -6.11 -1.28 -1.78
CA LEU A 34 -5.13 -0.69 -2.69
C LEU A 34 -5.00 -1.47 -4.01
N LEU A 35 -5.45 -2.74 -4.03
CA LEU A 35 -5.39 -3.62 -5.20
C LEU A 35 -6.71 -3.76 -5.93
N ALA A 36 -7.81 -3.15 -5.46
CA ALA A 36 -9.13 -3.32 -6.08
C ALA A 36 -9.17 -2.97 -7.57
N GLN A 37 -8.47 -1.90 -7.99
CA GLN A 37 -8.41 -1.52 -9.41
C GLN A 37 -7.53 -2.46 -10.27
N TYR A 38 -6.75 -3.34 -9.64
CA TYR A 38 -5.84 -4.30 -10.26
C TYR A 38 -6.29 -5.75 -10.07
N ASP A 39 -7.56 -5.97 -9.72
CA ASP A 39 -8.13 -7.30 -9.45
C ASP A 39 -7.93 -8.28 -10.62
N TYR A 40 -7.90 -7.75 -11.85
CA TYR A 40 -7.62 -8.52 -13.07
C TYR A 40 -6.25 -9.20 -13.09
N LEU A 41 -5.31 -8.81 -12.22
CA LEU A 41 -4.00 -9.47 -12.07
C LEU A 41 -4.08 -10.76 -11.25
N GLY A 42 -5.17 -11.02 -10.53
CA GLY A 42 -5.38 -12.27 -9.79
C GLY A 42 -4.31 -12.56 -8.74
N LEU A 43 -3.86 -11.53 -8.00
CA LEU A 43 -2.74 -11.66 -7.04
C LEU A 43 -3.09 -12.52 -5.81
N GLY A 44 -4.38 -12.76 -5.55
CA GLY A 44 -4.84 -13.68 -4.50
C GLY A 44 -4.82 -13.10 -3.08
N PHE A 45 -4.65 -11.79 -2.93
CA PHE A 45 -4.74 -11.07 -1.67
C PHE A 45 -5.12 -9.61 -1.92
N SER A 46 -5.64 -8.95 -0.89
CA SER A 46 -5.87 -7.50 -0.87
C SER A 46 -4.79 -6.80 -0.04
N LEU A 47 -4.53 -5.53 -0.33
CA LEU A 47 -3.66 -4.70 0.49
C LEU A 47 -4.45 -3.55 1.08
N TYR A 48 -4.27 -3.32 2.37
CA TYR A 48 -4.88 -2.23 3.11
C TYR A 48 -3.84 -1.47 3.89
N VAL A 49 -4.18 -0.22 4.16
CA VAL A 49 -3.46 0.64 5.10
C VAL A 49 -4.43 1.05 6.19
N ASP A 50 -3.96 0.98 7.43
CA ASP A 50 -4.69 1.51 8.58
C ASP A 50 -3.77 2.36 9.48
N CYS A 51 -4.35 3.32 10.17
CA CYS A 51 -3.65 4.17 11.14
C CYS A 51 -4.19 3.88 12.55
N ASP A 52 -3.29 3.71 13.51
CA ASP A 52 -3.67 3.43 14.91
C ASP A 52 -4.48 4.58 15.52
N ASN A 53 -4.27 5.81 15.02
CA ASN A 53 -5.08 6.97 15.36
C ASN A 53 -6.17 7.19 14.29
N PRO A 54 -7.46 7.05 14.64
CA PRO A 54 -8.57 7.25 13.69
C PRO A 54 -8.71 8.69 13.18
N ALA A 55 -8.02 9.66 13.78
CA ALA A 55 -7.98 11.03 13.27
C ALA A 55 -6.98 11.22 12.11
N ASN A 56 -6.08 10.26 11.87
CA ASN A 56 -5.13 10.33 10.76
C ASN A 56 -5.82 9.85 9.47
N GLU A 57 -5.77 10.67 8.43
CA GLU A 57 -6.33 10.29 7.13
C GLU A 57 -5.44 9.27 6.41
N ASN A 58 -4.13 9.48 6.36
CA ASN A 58 -3.15 8.63 5.66
C ASN A 58 -1.79 8.61 6.40
N PRO A 59 -0.92 7.62 6.13
CA PRO A 59 0.43 7.57 6.69
C PRO A 59 1.25 8.83 6.40
N THR A 60 1.98 9.30 7.40
CA THR A 60 2.97 10.39 7.27
C THR A 60 4.37 9.84 6.99
N GLU A 61 5.31 10.71 6.64
CA GLU A 61 6.70 10.35 6.31
C GLU A 61 7.38 9.51 7.40
N THR A 62 6.96 9.67 8.66
CA THR A 62 7.69 9.13 9.81
C THR A 62 6.88 8.11 10.62
N ASP A 63 5.64 7.82 10.24
CA ASP A 63 4.77 6.93 11.03
C ASP A 63 4.54 5.53 10.44
N LEU A 64 4.89 5.30 9.17
CA LEU A 64 4.70 4.02 8.51
C LEU A 64 5.56 2.93 9.18
N GLY A 65 4.89 1.87 9.64
CA GLY A 65 5.46 0.79 10.43
C GLY A 65 5.54 1.06 11.94
N ILE A 66 5.08 2.22 12.41
CA ILE A 66 5.04 2.59 13.83
C ILE A 66 3.60 2.83 14.28
N TYR A 67 2.91 3.80 13.67
CA TYR A 67 1.53 4.18 13.97
C TYR A 67 0.59 4.03 12.78
N SER A 68 1.11 3.62 11.63
CA SER A 68 0.34 3.22 10.47
C SER A 68 0.93 1.95 9.86
N HIS A 69 0.06 1.09 9.31
CA HIS A 69 0.43 -0.28 8.94
C HIS A 69 -0.08 -0.60 7.55
N LEU A 70 0.83 -0.99 6.65
CA LEU A 70 0.50 -1.64 5.39
C LEU A 70 0.42 -3.15 5.66
N TYR A 71 -0.72 -3.77 5.39
CA TYR A 71 -0.92 -5.19 5.63
C TYR A 71 -1.67 -5.88 4.48
N ALA A 72 -1.41 -7.18 4.35
CA ALA A 72 -2.13 -8.04 3.42
C ALA A 72 -3.29 -8.73 4.14
N VAL A 73 -4.41 -8.86 3.43
CA VAL A 73 -5.55 -9.68 3.82
C VAL A 73 -5.63 -10.87 2.87
N THR A 74 -5.60 -12.07 3.44
CA THR A 74 -5.73 -13.35 2.72
C THR A 74 -6.94 -14.12 3.27
N GLU A 75 -7.45 -15.06 2.49
CA GLU A 75 -8.44 -16.05 2.98
C GLU A 75 -7.82 -17.02 4.00
#